data_AF-A0A392T1R1-F1
#
_entry.id   AF-A0A392T1R1-F1
#
_cell.length_a   1.000
_cell.length_b   1.000
_cell.length_c   1.000
_cell.angle_alpha   90.00
_cell.angle_beta   90.00
_cell.angle_gamma   90.00
#
_symmetry.space_group_name_H-M   'P 1'
#
loop_
_entity.id
_entity.type
_entity.pdbx_description
1 polymer ?
#
loop_
_entity_poly.entity_id
_entity_poly.type
_entity_poly.pdbx_seq_one_letter_code
_entity_poly.pdbx_strand_id
1 'polypeptide(L)'
;FSEATIKVSNPNQEMFVAAFHNGLKAGHFNESLAQKPAASMQEIIKRASCYIKGEESNAEKRSRDAREKESKGNSNNKGQGTQPHHNWQDKEAHR
;
A
#
# COMPACT_ATOMS: atom_id res chain seq x y z
N PHE A 1 41.85 5.13 10.30
CA PHE A 1 40.65 5.74 9.72
C PHE A 1 40.48 7.10 10.39
N SER A 2 40.57 8.21 9.63
CA SER A 2 40.23 9.52 10.20
C SER A 2 38.72 9.65 10.27
N GLU A 3 38.18 9.82 11.46
CA GLU A 3 36.78 10.14 11.75
C GLU A 3 36.46 11.59 11.33
N ALA A 4 36.65 11.88 10.04
CA ALA A 4 36.26 13.16 9.47
C ALA A 4 34.75 13.11 9.21
N THR A 5 33.96 13.42 10.23
CA THR A 5 32.53 13.66 10.06
C THR A 5 32.38 14.97 9.26
N ILE A 6 32.10 14.85 7.96
CA ILE A 6 31.82 15.99 7.10
C ILE A 6 30.48 16.58 7.56
N LYS A 7 30.54 17.63 8.39
CA LYS A 7 29.37 18.44 8.73
C LYS A 7 28.96 19.23 7.50
N VAL A 8 27.85 18.82 6.87
CA VAL A 8 27.18 19.63 5.86
C VAL A 8 26.55 20.80 6.61
N SER A 9 27.04 22.02 6.39
CA SER A 9 26.62 23.20 7.14
C SER A 9 25.20 23.66 6.80
N ASN A 10 24.66 23.24 5.65
CA ASN A 10 23.32 23.62 5.18
C ASN A 10 22.63 22.48 4.39
N PRO A 11 22.23 21.38 5.04
CA PRO A 11 21.38 20.39 4.38
C PRO A 11 20.03 21.05 4.06
N ASN A 12 19.73 21.17 2.77
CA ASN A 12 18.45 21.70 2.31
C ASN A 12 17.36 20.62 2.38
N GLN A 13 16.11 21.02 2.19
CA GLN A 13 14.96 20.12 2.27
C GLN A 13 15.06 18.94 1.29
N GLU A 14 15.63 19.14 0.10
CA GLU A 14 15.82 18.10 -0.91
C GLU A 14 16.79 17.01 -0.43
N MET A 15 17.87 17.39 0.28
CA MET A 15 18.82 16.42 0.82
C MET A 15 18.16 15.52 1.88
N PHE A 16 17.29 16.08 2.72
CA PHE A 16 16.53 15.28 3.69
C PHE A 16 15.52 14.34 3.02
N VAL A 17 14.81 14.83 2.01
CA VAL A 17 13.89 14.01 1.20
C VAL A 17 14.65 12.87 0.53
N ALA A 18 15.77 13.16 -0.14
CA ALA A 18 16.57 12.14 -0.82
C ALA A 18 17.15 11.10 0.16
N ALA A 19 17.70 11.55 1.29
CA ALA A 19 18.20 10.66 2.33
C ALA A 19 17.09 9.77 2.91
N PHE A 20 15.90 10.33 3.11
CA PHE A 20 14.74 9.57 3.57
C PHE A 20 14.35 8.50 2.55
N HIS A 21 14.19 8.86 1.28
CA HIS A 21 13.88 7.92 0.19
C HIS A 21 14.90 6.77 0.12
N ASN A 22 16.20 7.08 0.22
CA ASN A 22 17.27 6.08 0.19
C ASN A 22 17.27 5.15 1.43
N GLY A 23 16.75 5.63 2.56
CA GLY A 23 16.63 4.85 3.80
C GLY A 23 15.41 3.92 3.84
N LEU A 24 14.47 4.04 2.89
CA LEU A 24 13.28 3.19 2.86
C LEU A 24 13.57 1.81 2.28
N LYS A 25 13.00 0.79 2.92
CA LYS A 25 12.94 -0.56 2.35
C LYS A 25 12.13 -0.54 1.04
N ALA A 26 12.48 -1.42 0.10
CA ALA A 26 11.66 -1.66 -1.09
C ALA A 26 10.25 -2.14 -0.71
N GLY A 27 9.24 -1.64 -1.41
CA GLY A 27 7.83 -1.95 -1.20
C GLY A 27 6.91 -0.89 -1.81
N HIS A 28 5.60 -1.13 -1.77
CA HIS A 28 4.60 -0.30 -2.47
C HIS A 28 4.64 1.19 -2.09
N PHE A 29 4.88 1.51 -0.81
CA PHE A 29 5.03 2.90 -0.41
C PHE A 29 6.26 3.56 -1.07
N ASN A 30 7.42 2.90 -1.06
CA ASN A 30 8.64 3.41 -1.68
C ASN A 30 8.50 3.51 -3.22
N GLU A 31 7.87 2.52 -3.86
CA GLU A 31 7.54 2.57 -5.29
C GLU A 31 6.63 3.77 -5.62
N SER A 32 5.61 4.02 -4.81
CA SER A 32 4.69 5.16 -5.02
C SER A 32 5.41 6.51 -4.93
N LEU A 33 6.44 6.59 -4.07
CA LEU A 33 7.30 7.74 -3.92
C LEU A 33 8.27 7.91 -5.10
N ALA A 34 8.73 6.82 -5.71
CA ALA A 34 9.52 6.87 -6.93
C ALA A 34 8.67 7.29 -8.16
N GLN A 35 7.44 6.80 -8.26
CA GLN A 35 6.51 7.17 -9.34
C GLN A 35 6.08 8.64 -9.28
N LYS A 36 5.80 9.13 -8.07
CA LYS A 36 5.45 10.52 -7.83
C LYS A 36 6.33 11.08 -6.72
N PRO A 37 7.48 11.68 -7.05
CA PRO A 37 8.37 12.26 -6.05
C PRO A 37 7.64 13.21 -5.11
N ALA A 38 8.02 13.20 -3.83
CA ALA A 38 7.52 14.15 -2.86
C ALA A 38 8.44 15.38 -2.84
N ALA A 39 7.86 16.58 -2.80
CA ALA A 39 8.64 17.82 -2.77
C ALA A 39 9.14 18.17 -1.36
N SER A 40 8.61 17.52 -0.32
CA SER A 40 8.87 17.86 1.07
C SER A 40 8.70 16.67 2.01
N MET A 41 9.38 16.71 3.15
CA MET A 41 9.14 15.79 4.27
C MET A 41 7.68 15.81 4.75
N GLN A 42 7.02 16.97 4.73
CA GLN A 42 5.61 17.09 5.13
C GLN A 42 4.69 16.28 4.21
N GLU A 43 4.97 16.30 2.91
CA GLU A 43 4.22 15.49 1.95
C GLU A 43 4.46 14.00 2.15
N ILE A 44 5.70 13.60 2.42
CA ILE A 44 6.04 12.20 2.74
C ILE A 44 5.27 11.74 3.98
N ILE A 45 5.28 12.53 5.06
CA ILE A 45 4.56 12.21 6.30
C ILE A 45 3.06 12.06 6.02
N LYS A 46 2.46 13.02 5.30
CA LYS A 46 1.04 12.97 4.93
C LYS A 46 0.71 11.70 4.16
N ARG A 47 1.52 11.33 3.17
CA ARG A 47 1.32 10.12 2.36
C ARG A 47 1.51 8.85 3.20
N ALA A 48 2.52 8.80 4.07
CA ALA A 48 2.76 7.67 4.97
C ALA A 48 1.58 7.44 5.92
N SER A 49 1.04 8.50 6.53
CA SER A 49 -0.14 8.41 7.39
C SER A 49 -1.35 7.86 6.64
N CYS A 50 -1.59 8.32 5.41
CA CYS A 50 -2.68 7.78 4.57
C CYS A 50 -2.44 6.32 4.18
N TYR A 51 -1.20 5.95 3.85
CA TYR A 51 -0.83 4.60 3.44
C TYR A 51 -1.06 3.59 4.57
N ILE A 52 -0.57 3.87 5.78
CA ILE A 52 -0.76 3.01 6.96
C ILE A 52 -2.24 2.81 7.24
N LYS A 53 -3.02 3.90 7.30
CA LYS A 53 -4.46 3.84 7.53
C LYS A 53 -5.19 3.07 6.42
N GLY A 54 -4.73 3.19 5.17
CA GLY A 54 -5.28 2.46 4.03
C GLY A 54 -4.99 0.96 4.09
N GLU A 55 -3.77 0.57 4.48
CA GLU A 55 -3.40 -0.84 4.65
C GLU A 55 -4.20 -1.52 5.77
N GLU A 56 -4.41 -0.84 6.90
CA GLU A 56 -5.25 -1.33 8.00
C GLU A 56 -6.69 -1.60 7.51
N SER A 57 -7.28 -0.66 6.77
CA SER A 57 -8.62 -0.83 6.19
C SER A 57 -8.69 -1.99 5.20
N ASN A 58 -7.66 -2.14 4.37
CA ASN A 58 -7.59 -3.22 3.40
C ASN A 58 -7.39 -4.60 4.07
N ALA A 59 -6.61 -4.67 5.15
CA ALA A 59 -6.45 -5.89 5.95
C ALA A 59 -7.78 -6.30 6.61
N GLU A 60 -8.50 -5.35 7.20
CA GLU A 60 -9.81 -5.59 7.81
C GLU A 60 -10.84 -6.09 6.80
N LYS A 61 -10.89 -5.48 5.60
CA LYS A 61 -11.75 -5.95 4.52
C LYS A 61 -11.44 -7.40 4.16
N ARG A 62 -10.17 -7.77 3.99
CA ARG A 62 -9.78 -9.16 3.67
C ARG A 62 -10.17 -10.14 4.78
N SER A 63 -10.01 -9.74 6.04
CA SER A 63 -10.44 -10.54 7.21
C SER A 63 -11.95 -10.79 7.17
N ARG A 64 -12.74 -9.75 6.91
CA ARG A 64 -14.19 -9.87 6.80
C ARG A 64 -14.61 -10.75 5.61
N ASP A 65 -14.03 -10.53 4.43
CA ASP A 65 -14.32 -11.31 3.23
C ASP A 65 -13.99 -12.80 3.44
N ALA A 66 -12.94 -13.12 4.20
CA ALA A 66 -12.59 -14.49 4.57
C ALA A 66 -13.64 -15.13 5.49
N ARG A 67 -14.08 -14.41 6.54
CA ARG A 67 -15.13 -14.89 7.46
C ARG A 67 -16.48 -15.07 6.76
N GLU A 68 -16.83 -14.19 5.83
CA GLU A 68 -18.06 -14.32 5.03
C GLU A 68 -17.99 -15.52 4.07
N LYS A 69 -16.83 -15.80 3.47
CA LYS A 69 -16.63 -17.02 2.66
C LYS A 69 -16.74 -18.29 3.50
N GLU A 70 -16.16 -18.32 4.69
CA GLU A 70 -16.27 -19.44 5.62
C GLU A 70 -17.72 -19.68 6.08
N SER A 71 -18.44 -18.60 6.42
CA SER A 71 -19.85 -18.66 6.83
C SER A 71 -20.77 -19.21 5.73
N LYS A 72 -20.52 -18.84 4.46
CA LYS A 72 -21.23 -19.38 3.29
C LYS A 72 -20.83 -20.83 2.98
N GLY A 73 -19.54 -21.17 3.15
CA GLY A 73 -19.05 -22.54 2.98
C GLY A 73 -19.61 -23.52 4.02
N ASN A 74 -19.76 -23.08 5.27
CA ASN A 74 -20.28 -23.90 6.36
C ASN A 74 -21.81 -24.13 6.27
N SER A 75 -22.53 -23.24 5.57
CA SER A 75 -23.97 -23.38 5.31
C SER A 75 -24.28 -24.36 4.17
N ASN A 76 -23.29 -24.68 3.32
CA ASN A 76 -23.47 -25.57 2.17
C ASN A 76 -23.12 -27.05 2.45
N ASN A 77 -22.70 -27.41 3.67
CA ASN A 77 -22.40 -28.81 4.00
C ASN A 77 -23.62 -29.63 4.47
N LYS A 78 -24.83 -29.10 4.29
CA LYS A 78 -26.10 -29.83 4.39
C LYS A 78 -27.01 -29.47 3.21
N GLY A 79 -26.64 -29.91 2.01
CA GLY A 79 -27.56 -29.89 0.87
C GLY A 79 -26.88 -29.60 -0.46
N GLN A 80 -26.65 -30.67 -1.21
CA GLN A 80 -26.81 -30.79 -2.67
C GLN A 80 -26.70 -29.51 -3.54
N GLY A 81 -25.71 -29.53 -4.44
CA GLY A 81 -25.88 -29.18 -5.85
C GLY A 81 -26.19 -27.72 -6.23
N THR A 82 -25.17 -27.03 -6.77
CA THR A 82 -25.14 -26.37 -8.11
C THR A 82 -24.08 -25.27 -8.12
N GLN A 83 -23.29 -25.25 -9.20
CA GLN A 83 -22.21 -24.27 -9.43
C GLN A 83 -22.77 -22.88 -9.79
N PRO A 84 -22.25 -21.77 -9.24
CA PRO A 84 -22.44 -20.47 -9.83
C PRO A 84 -21.30 -20.14 -10.81
N HIS A 85 -21.64 -20.11 -12.10
CA HIS A 85 -20.80 -19.60 -13.18
C HIS A 85 -20.64 -18.08 -13.04
N HIS A 86 -19.47 -17.62 -12.58
CA HIS A 86 -19.14 -16.19 -12.56
C HIS A 86 -18.56 -15.77 -13.93
N ASN A 87 -19.42 -15.26 -14.81
CA ASN A 87 -19.03 -14.58 -16.04
C ASN A 87 -18.67 -13.12 -15.74
N TRP A 88 -17.39 -12.82 -15.50
CA TRP A 88 -16.87 -11.45 -15.45
C TRP A 88 -16.29 -11.07 -16.81
N GLN A 89 -17.16 -10.86 -17.78
CA GLN A 89 -16.86 -10.15 -19.02
C GLN A 89 -17.87 -9.02 -19.19
N ASP A 90 -17.39 -7.96 -19.85
CA ASP A 90 -18.08 -6.73 -20.22
C ASP A 90 -18.14 -5.62 -19.16
N LYS A 91 -17.12 -4.75 -19.22
CA LYS A 91 -17.33 -3.31 -19.49
C LYS A 91 -16.02 -2.62 -19.90
N GLU A 92 -15.48 -3.05 -21.04
CA GLU A 92 -14.69 -2.18 -21.91
C GLU A 92 -15.59 -1.73 -23.05
N ALA A 93 -16.21 -0.56 -22.89
CA ALA A 93 -16.67 0.35 -23.93
C ALA A 93 -17.66 1.33 -23.27
N HIS A 94 -17.35 2.62 -23.26
CA HIS A 94 -18.11 3.64 -24.00
C HIS A 94 -17.45 5.01 -23.82
N ARG A 95 -16.82 5.43 -24.93
CA ARG A 95 -16.61 6.79 -25.49
C ARG A 95 -16.15 7.93 -24.59
#